data_AF-A0A932YG64-F1
#
_entry.id   AF-A0A932YG64-F1
#
_cell.length_a   1.000
_cell.length_b   1.000
_cell.length_c   1.000
_cell.angle_alpha   90.00
_cell.angle_beta   90.00
_cell.angle_gamma   90.00
#
_symmetry.space_group_name_H-M   'P 1'
#
loop_
_entity.id
_entity.type
_entity.pdbx_description
1 polymer ?
#
loop_
_entity_poly.entity_id
_entity_poly.type
_entity_poly.pdbx_seq_one_letter_code
_entity_poly.pdbx_strand_id
1 'polypeptide(L)'
;MNRFSLGTYERFLLPSYILLSVVMAVGFGQLVKWVSWVKWPTRMRLAGIVGLTLFLLPVALGSLTLWRFWGLWDDRTADQLGVDILASLPQGSILLLSRDTPLFISQYVRYALGVRPDVKLIHANRLWSSDYPATIRLRFPELVVPESEPSSMFALAFVRANRNQFPIYTNTTFQIDTGWFWVQQGIVYRLTPQDKLPSLDSFLAQNDTLWSGFHDPREGILSRYHHLVLSDVLSTYADGRIAVGKTLLRGGKLSDAKRYFREAISYRSDIEEQDGYTYLGLSELFDHRCDEAIAAFAKARAASLVPDTTLTFYEGVTYRDCAKNIQKAQELLDRYEKLRASQDISLQ
;
A
#
# COMPACT_ATOMS: atom_id res chain seq x y z
N MET A 1 13.14 5.34 3.45
CA MET A 1 11.91 5.32 4.27
C MET A 1 10.77 5.82 3.39
N ASN A 2 9.68 5.07 3.26
CA ASN A 2 8.51 5.49 2.46
C ASN A 2 7.71 6.60 3.17
N ARG A 3 6.82 7.29 2.45
CA ARG A 3 6.02 8.40 2.99
C ARG A 3 5.02 7.92 4.04
N PHE A 4 4.45 6.73 3.87
CA PHE A 4 3.52 6.16 4.84
C PHE A 4 4.15 5.95 6.23
N SER A 5 5.35 5.38 6.28
CA SER A 5 6.09 5.26 7.54
C SER A 5 6.41 6.62 8.14
N LEU A 6 6.80 7.61 7.32
CA LEU A 6 7.03 8.97 7.79
C LEU A 6 5.75 9.59 8.39
N GLY A 7 4.60 9.42 7.74
CA GLY A 7 3.31 9.88 8.27
C GLY A 7 2.90 9.17 9.56
N THR A 8 3.23 7.89 9.69
CA THR A 8 3.05 7.15 10.94
C THR A 8 3.92 7.73 12.06
N TYR A 9 5.19 8.05 11.78
CA TYR A 9 6.05 8.74 12.76
C TYR A 9 5.52 10.13 13.14
N GLU A 10 5.00 10.90 12.18
CA GLU A 10 4.42 12.23 12.45
C GLU A 10 3.26 12.15 13.47
N ARG A 11 2.43 11.11 13.40
CA ARG A 11 1.36 10.89 14.39
C ARG A 11 1.89 10.74 15.82
N PHE A 12 3.05 10.10 16.00
CA PHE A 12 3.68 9.99 17.31
C PHE A 12 4.30 11.31 17.80
N LEU A 13 4.48 12.29 16.92
CA LEU A 13 4.90 13.64 17.27
C LEU A 13 3.73 14.56 17.65
N LEU A 14 2.47 14.12 17.56
CA LEU A 14 1.31 14.93 17.95
C LEU A 14 1.43 15.54 19.37
N PRO A 15 1.90 14.82 20.40
CA PRO A 15 2.10 15.41 21.73
C PRO A 15 3.12 16.55 21.75
N SER A 16 4.11 16.56 20.84
CA SER A 16 5.11 17.64 20.74
C SER A 16 4.49 18.96 20.26
N TYR A 17 3.39 18.91 19.50
CA TYR A 17 2.66 20.13 19.13
C TYR A 17 2.05 20.85 20.33
N ILE A 18 1.75 20.11 21.42
CA ILE A 18 1.31 20.71 22.68
C ILE A 18 2.43 21.56 23.29
N LEU A 19 3.68 21.08 23.26
CA LEU A 19 4.83 21.86 23.74
C LEU A 19 5.08 23.08 22.84
N LEU A 20 4.95 22.93 21.52
CA LEU A 20 5.08 24.04 20.57
C LEU A 20 4.00 25.12 20.79
N SER A 21 2.77 24.75 21.18
CA SER A 21 1.72 25.74 21.46
C SER A 21 2.05 26.61 22.67
N VAL A 22 2.68 26.05 23.70
CA VAL A 22 3.19 26.81 24.86
C VAL A 22 4.28 27.79 24.42
N VAL A 23 5.23 27.35 23.59
CA VAL A 23 6.30 28.21 23.05
C VAL A 23 5.72 29.36 22.22
N MET A 24 4.75 29.08 21.35
CA MET A 24 4.04 30.10 20.57
C MET A 24 3.31 31.11 21.47
N ALA A 25 2.64 30.64 22.52
CA ALA A 25 1.94 31.50 23.48
C ALA A 25 2.91 32.43 24.25
N VAL A 26 4.07 31.91 24.67
CA VAL A 26 5.12 32.73 25.30
C VAL A 26 5.68 33.77 24.32
N GLY A 27 5.98 33.37 23.08
CA GLY A 27 6.45 34.26 22.03
C GLY A 27 5.45 35.38 21.73
N PHE A 28 4.17 35.02 21.58
CA PHE A 28 3.08 35.98 21.38
C PHE A 28 2.93 36.94 22.57
N GLY A 29 3.01 36.44 23.81
CA GLY A 29 2.95 37.28 25.01
C GLY A 29 4.10 38.30 25.08
N GLN A 30 5.31 37.91 24.64
CA GLN A 30 6.43 38.87 24.54
C GLN A 30 6.22 39.89 23.43
N LEU A 31 5.66 39.48 22.30
CA LEU A 31 5.33 40.38 21.18
C LEU A 31 4.31 41.45 21.60
N VAL A 32 3.26 41.07 22.32
CA VAL A 32 2.25 42.02 22.84
C VAL A 32 2.90 43.06 23.76
N LYS A 33 3.80 42.63 24.67
CA LYS A 33 4.53 43.55 25.56
C LYS A 33 5.48 44.48 24.81
N TRP A 34 6.09 43.99 23.73
CA TRP A 34 7.01 44.78 22.91
C TRP A 34 6.27 45.84 22.09
N VAL A 35 5.10 45.51 21.54
CA VAL A 35 4.26 46.42 20.77
C VAL A 35 3.62 47.51 21.65
N SER A 36 3.45 47.31 22.96
CA SER A 36 2.69 48.21 23.86
C SER A 36 3.38 49.55 24.24
N TRP A 37 4.11 50.21 23.34
CA TRP A 37 4.61 51.62 23.41
C TRP A 37 5.38 52.04 24.69
N VAL A 38 5.89 51.11 25.48
CA VAL A 38 6.81 51.41 26.59
C VAL A 38 8.21 51.72 26.01
N LYS A 39 9.04 52.56 26.65
CA LYS A 39 10.44 52.77 26.23
C LYS A 39 11.33 51.70 26.88
N TRP A 40 11.85 50.77 26.09
CA TRP A 40 12.53 49.55 26.59
C TRP A 40 14.08 49.72 26.65
N PRO A 41 14.75 49.30 27.73
CA PRO A 41 16.21 49.14 27.79
C PRO A 41 16.72 48.05 26.84
N THR A 42 18.02 48.05 26.50
CA THR A 42 18.63 47.19 25.46
C THR A 42 18.41 45.69 25.67
N ARG A 43 18.44 45.19 26.91
CA ARG A 43 18.15 43.78 27.25
C ARG A 43 16.71 43.36 26.90
N MET A 44 15.81 44.32 26.97
CA MET A 44 14.38 44.16 26.72
C MET A 44 14.08 44.18 25.19
N ARG A 45 14.97 44.76 24.37
CA ARG A 45 14.97 44.60 22.90
C ARG A 45 15.35 43.19 22.47
N LEU A 46 16.36 42.60 23.12
CA LEU A 46 16.78 41.21 22.84
C LEU A 46 15.66 40.21 23.16
N ALA A 47 14.99 40.39 24.29
CA ALA A 47 13.80 39.61 24.66
C ALA A 47 12.69 39.73 23.60
N GLY A 48 12.43 40.94 23.10
CA GLY A 48 11.49 41.16 22.00
C GLY A 48 11.86 40.41 20.72
N ILE A 49 13.13 40.40 20.32
CA ILE A 49 13.62 39.64 19.15
C ILE A 49 13.44 38.13 19.36
N VAL A 50 13.77 37.61 20.55
CA VAL A 50 13.55 36.20 20.89
C VAL A 50 12.07 35.86 20.86
N GLY A 51 11.21 36.68 21.48
CA GLY A 51 9.76 36.49 21.47
C GLY A 51 9.17 36.51 20.06
N LEU A 52 9.60 37.45 19.22
CA LEU A 52 9.24 37.53 17.81
C LEU A 52 9.65 36.27 17.05
N THR A 53 10.85 35.75 17.31
CA THR A 53 11.35 34.52 16.67
C THR A 53 10.54 33.30 17.11
N LEU A 54 10.28 33.15 18.42
CA LEU A 54 9.48 32.06 18.98
C LEU A 54 8.02 32.07 18.50
N PHE A 55 7.50 33.23 18.09
CA PHE A 55 6.16 33.37 17.51
C PHE A 55 6.15 33.19 15.99
N LEU A 56 6.99 33.96 15.27
CA LEU A 56 6.98 33.97 13.81
C LEU A 56 7.48 32.66 13.21
N LEU A 57 8.45 31.98 13.83
CA LEU A 57 9.00 30.75 13.25
C LEU A 57 7.95 29.63 13.16
N PRO A 58 7.23 29.25 14.24
CA PRO A 58 6.17 28.25 14.14
C PRO A 58 5.02 28.69 13.22
N VAL A 59 4.63 29.96 13.25
CA VAL A 59 3.55 30.50 12.39
C VAL A 59 3.96 30.46 10.91
N ALA A 60 5.19 30.85 10.58
CA ALA A 60 5.72 30.77 9.23
C ALA A 60 5.79 29.31 8.75
N LEU A 61 6.34 28.40 9.55
CA LEU A 61 6.40 26.98 9.21
C LEU A 61 5.01 26.36 9.02
N GLY A 62 4.04 26.70 9.89
CA GLY A 62 2.65 26.27 9.76
C GLY A 62 1.98 26.84 8.50
N SER A 63 2.14 28.13 8.22
CA SER A 63 1.54 28.76 7.04
C SER A 63 2.07 28.19 5.72
N LEU A 64 3.35 27.79 5.67
CA LEU A 64 3.94 27.11 4.52
C LEU A 64 3.37 25.70 4.28
N THR A 65 2.72 25.09 5.28
CA THR A 65 2.13 23.75 5.16
C THR A 65 0.61 23.74 5.14
N LEU A 66 -0.06 24.80 5.61
CA LEU A 66 -1.53 24.88 5.68
C LEU A 66 -2.23 24.62 4.33
N TRP A 67 -1.64 25.09 3.22
CA TRP A 67 -2.19 24.84 1.88
C TRP A 67 -2.29 23.35 1.55
N ARG A 68 -1.44 22.49 2.14
CA ARG A 68 -1.48 21.03 1.95
C ARG A 68 -2.71 20.39 2.57
N PHE A 69 -3.33 21.02 3.57
CA PHE A 69 -4.52 20.52 4.26
C PHE A 69 -5.81 21.08 3.67
N TRP A 70 -5.72 22.02 2.72
CA TRP A 70 -6.88 22.62 2.08
C TRP A 70 -7.66 21.59 1.28
N GLY A 71 -8.94 21.40 1.59
CA GLY A 71 -9.83 20.47 0.88
C GLY A 71 -9.86 19.06 1.46
N LEU A 72 -9.17 18.79 2.58
CA LEU A 72 -9.27 17.51 3.28
C LEU A 72 -10.70 17.17 3.73
N TRP A 73 -11.51 18.19 4.00
CA TRP A 73 -12.91 18.02 4.43
C TRP A 73 -13.78 17.34 3.38
N ASP A 74 -13.46 17.55 2.10
CA ASP A 74 -14.19 16.99 0.96
C ASP A 74 -13.44 15.81 0.33
N ASP A 75 -12.25 15.45 0.84
CA ASP A 75 -11.45 14.36 0.31
C ASP A 75 -12.10 13.01 0.64
N ARG A 76 -12.34 12.21 -0.41
CA ARG A 76 -12.95 10.89 -0.32
C ARG A 76 -12.04 9.77 -0.75
N THR A 77 -10.74 10.03 -0.91
CA THR A 77 -9.77 9.06 -1.45
C THR A 77 -9.76 7.75 -0.66
N ALA A 78 -9.75 7.85 0.67
CA ALA A 78 -9.83 6.68 1.53
C ALA A 78 -11.20 6.00 1.44
N ASP A 79 -12.30 6.76 1.55
CA ASP A 79 -13.66 6.21 1.46
C ASP A 79 -13.87 5.44 0.14
N GLN A 80 -13.40 5.99 -0.97
CA GLN A 80 -13.46 5.40 -2.30
C GLN A 80 -12.70 4.07 -2.39
N LEU A 81 -11.50 3.97 -1.78
CA LEU A 81 -10.79 2.69 -1.70
C LEU A 81 -11.64 1.62 -0.99
N GLY A 82 -12.27 1.97 0.14
CA GLY A 82 -13.13 1.02 0.85
C GLY A 82 -14.37 0.63 0.05
N VAL A 83 -14.97 1.59 -0.68
CA VAL A 83 -16.08 1.32 -1.60
C VAL A 83 -15.64 0.38 -2.72
N ASP A 84 -14.50 0.61 -3.35
CA ASP A 84 -14.01 -0.20 -4.48
C ASP A 84 -13.63 -1.62 -4.05
N ILE A 85 -13.00 -1.78 -2.88
CA ILE A 85 -12.75 -3.08 -2.27
C ILE A 85 -14.08 -3.81 -2.08
N LEU A 86 -15.09 -3.17 -1.45
CA LEU A 86 -16.37 -3.80 -1.14
C LEU A 86 -17.26 -4.04 -2.36
N ALA A 87 -17.21 -3.18 -3.38
CA ALA A 87 -17.97 -3.29 -4.62
C ALA A 87 -17.54 -4.51 -5.45
N SER A 88 -16.29 -4.95 -5.29
CA SER A 88 -15.74 -6.12 -5.98
C SER A 88 -16.35 -7.46 -5.52
N LEU A 89 -17.11 -7.47 -4.41
CA LEU A 89 -17.63 -8.70 -3.82
C LEU A 89 -19.09 -8.97 -4.18
N PRO A 90 -19.46 -10.22 -4.51
CA PRO A 90 -20.84 -10.68 -4.51
C PRO A 90 -21.53 -10.50 -3.15
N GLN A 91 -22.86 -10.54 -3.14
CA GLN A 91 -23.65 -10.41 -1.92
C GLN A 91 -23.32 -11.50 -0.89
N GLY A 92 -23.19 -11.11 0.38
CA GLY A 92 -23.02 -12.06 1.49
C GLY A 92 -21.64 -12.71 1.61
N SER A 93 -20.66 -12.25 0.84
CA SER A 93 -19.29 -12.79 0.81
C SER A 93 -18.54 -12.59 2.13
N ILE A 94 -17.58 -13.47 2.41
CA ILE A 94 -16.58 -13.29 3.45
C ILE A 94 -15.38 -12.56 2.85
N LEU A 95 -14.93 -11.50 3.51
CA LEU A 95 -13.77 -10.71 3.12
C LEU A 95 -12.73 -10.73 4.25
N LEU A 96 -11.62 -11.41 3.99
CA LEU A 96 -10.46 -11.48 4.87
C LEU A 96 -9.49 -10.35 4.51
N LEU A 97 -9.33 -9.36 5.38
CA LEU A 97 -8.38 -8.26 5.13
C LEU A 97 -7.19 -8.32 6.10
N SER A 98 -6.02 -8.12 5.52
CA SER A 98 -4.74 -7.87 6.18
C SER A 98 -4.23 -6.49 5.79
N ARG A 99 -3.22 -5.98 6.53
CA ARG A 99 -2.65 -4.62 6.41
C ARG A 99 -3.62 -3.52 6.83
N ASP A 100 -3.06 -2.47 7.43
CA ASP A 100 -3.83 -1.43 8.12
C ASP A 100 -4.74 -0.64 7.18
N THR A 101 -4.21 -0.14 6.06
CA THR A 101 -4.93 0.72 5.12
C THR A 101 -6.18 0.06 4.55
N PRO A 102 -6.11 -1.06 3.79
CA PRO A 102 -7.31 -1.68 3.22
C PRO A 102 -8.27 -2.19 4.31
N LEU A 103 -7.76 -2.70 5.45
CA LEU A 103 -8.59 -3.19 6.54
C LEU A 103 -9.41 -2.09 7.21
N PHE A 104 -8.75 -1.07 7.77
CA PHE A 104 -9.43 -0.07 8.60
C PHE A 104 -10.32 0.83 7.75
N ILE A 105 -9.90 1.16 6.53
CA ILE A 105 -10.73 1.90 5.58
C ILE A 105 -12.00 1.11 5.24
N SER A 106 -11.87 -0.17 4.88
CA SER A 106 -13.04 -1.00 4.56
C SER A 106 -13.94 -1.20 5.79
N GLN A 107 -13.37 -1.28 7.00
CA GLN A 107 -14.15 -1.31 8.24
C GLN A 107 -14.93 -0.01 8.44
N TYR A 108 -14.30 1.14 8.26
CA TYR A 108 -14.97 2.44 8.37
C TYR A 108 -16.13 2.56 7.37
N VAL A 109 -15.86 2.30 6.08
CA VAL A 109 -16.87 2.37 5.02
C VAL A 109 -18.04 1.41 5.29
N ARG A 110 -17.75 0.20 5.77
CA ARG A 110 -18.80 -0.77 6.08
C ARG A 110 -19.59 -0.44 7.36
N TYR A 111 -18.91 -0.20 8.47
CA TYR A 111 -19.54 -0.09 9.79
C TYR A 111 -20.02 1.33 10.11
N ALA A 112 -19.29 2.37 9.67
CA ALA A 112 -19.64 3.75 9.95
C ALA A 112 -20.51 4.36 8.84
N LEU A 113 -20.17 4.12 7.56
CA LEU A 113 -20.95 4.64 6.43
C LEU A 113 -22.10 3.71 6.00
N GLY A 114 -22.14 2.47 6.50
CA GLY A 114 -23.21 1.52 6.19
C GLY A 114 -23.17 0.96 4.77
N VAL A 115 -22.05 1.06 4.07
CA VAL A 115 -21.89 0.55 2.70
C VAL A 115 -21.65 -0.97 2.74
N ARG A 116 -22.41 -1.73 1.95
CA ARG A 116 -22.29 -3.20 1.86
C ARG A 116 -22.31 -3.91 3.22
N PRO A 117 -23.35 -3.69 4.06
CA PRO A 117 -23.44 -4.32 5.38
C PRO A 117 -23.59 -5.84 5.31
N ASP A 118 -23.90 -6.39 4.14
CA ASP A 118 -24.00 -7.83 3.85
C ASP A 118 -22.64 -8.55 3.83
N VAL A 119 -21.54 -7.83 3.54
CA VAL A 119 -20.20 -8.41 3.48
C VAL A 119 -19.73 -8.76 4.88
N LYS A 120 -19.16 -9.94 5.10
CA LYS A 120 -18.61 -10.36 6.40
C LYS A 120 -17.13 -10.02 6.44
N LEU A 121 -16.82 -8.81 6.91
CA LEU A 121 -15.46 -8.28 6.95
C LEU A 121 -14.73 -8.77 8.20
N ILE A 122 -13.63 -9.50 7.99
CA ILE A 122 -12.85 -10.16 9.03
C ILE A 122 -11.39 -9.69 8.96
N HIS A 123 -10.82 -9.38 10.12
CA HIS A 123 -9.41 -9.05 10.27
C HIS A 123 -8.60 -10.35 10.25
N ALA A 124 -7.98 -10.66 9.11
CA ALA A 124 -7.26 -11.92 8.89
C ALA A 124 -6.10 -12.09 9.89
N ASN A 125 -5.37 -11.01 10.19
CA ASN A 125 -4.24 -11.04 11.13
C ASN A 125 -4.64 -11.23 12.61
N ARG A 126 -5.93 -11.25 12.93
CA ARG A 126 -6.40 -11.53 14.29
C ARG A 126 -7.09 -12.87 14.41
N LEU A 127 -7.23 -13.63 13.33
CA LEU A 127 -7.89 -14.93 13.35
C LEU A 127 -7.28 -15.91 14.37
N TRP A 128 -5.97 -15.83 14.59
CA TRP A 128 -5.27 -16.66 15.57
C TRP A 128 -5.26 -16.11 17.00
N SER A 129 -5.75 -14.88 17.24
CA SER A 129 -5.77 -14.34 18.60
C SER A 129 -6.84 -15.06 19.41
N SER A 130 -6.61 -15.27 20.71
CA SER A 130 -7.52 -16.07 21.55
C SER A 130 -8.91 -15.45 21.72
N ASP A 131 -9.02 -14.13 21.59
CA ASP A 131 -10.23 -13.35 21.84
C ASP A 131 -11.09 -13.11 20.57
N TYR A 132 -10.45 -13.04 19.41
CA TYR A 132 -11.12 -12.62 18.18
C TYR A 132 -12.12 -13.66 17.61
N PRO A 133 -11.84 -14.98 17.64
CA PRO A 133 -12.83 -16.02 17.31
C PRO A 133 -14.15 -15.87 18.06
N ALA A 134 -14.13 -15.48 19.34
CA ALA A 134 -15.34 -15.24 20.12
C ALA A 134 -16.13 -14.03 19.59
N THR A 135 -15.43 -12.97 19.16
CA THR A 135 -16.06 -11.81 18.51
C THR A 135 -16.70 -12.18 17.18
N ILE A 136 -16.06 -13.04 16.39
CA ILE A 136 -16.62 -13.53 15.12
C ILE A 136 -17.90 -14.32 15.38
N ARG A 137 -17.90 -15.26 16.34
CA ARG A 137 -19.09 -16.05 16.70
C ARG A 137 -20.26 -15.18 17.15
N LEU A 138 -19.99 -14.10 17.88
CA LEU A 138 -21.00 -13.15 18.32
C LEU A 138 -21.58 -12.33 17.15
N ARG A 139 -20.70 -11.86 16.25
CA ARG A 139 -21.08 -10.90 15.19
C ARG A 139 -21.63 -11.57 13.93
N PHE A 140 -21.15 -12.78 13.64
CA PHE A 140 -21.48 -13.58 12.46
C PHE A 140 -21.76 -15.03 12.90
N PRO A 141 -22.87 -15.29 13.62
CA PRO A 141 -23.19 -16.62 14.16
C PRO A 141 -23.36 -17.71 13.09
N GLU A 142 -23.59 -17.33 11.84
CA GLU A 142 -23.64 -18.21 10.67
C GLU A 142 -22.27 -18.73 10.22
N LEU A 143 -21.17 -18.13 10.69
CA LEU A 143 -19.82 -18.56 10.32
C LEU A 143 -19.33 -19.68 11.24
N VAL A 144 -18.73 -20.69 10.63
CA VAL A 144 -18.09 -21.77 11.36
C VAL A 144 -16.68 -21.33 11.74
N VAL A 145 -16.45 -21.13 13.04
CA VAL A 145 -15.14 -20.70 13.57
C VAL A 145 -14.45 -21.88 14.24
N PRO A 146 -13.34 -22.40 13.67
CA PRO A 146 -12.61 -23.53 14.22
C PRO A 146 -12.21 -23.32 15.69
N GLU A 147 -12.22 -24.40 16.47
CA GLU A 147 -11.67 -24.43 17.81
C GLU A 147 -10.25 -25.01 17.77
N SER A 148 -9.31 -24.36 18.45
CA SER A 148 -8.04 -24.99 18.83
C SER A 148 -7.06 -25.35 17.70
N GLU A 149 -7.00 -24.55 16.63
CA GLU A 149 -5.99 -24.70 15.57
C GLU A 149 -4.70 -23.90 15.90
N PRO A 150 -3.51 -24.41 15.54
CA PRO A 150 -2.28 -23.62 15.55
C PRO A 150 -2.44 -22.34 14.71
N SER A 151 -1.77 -21.26 15.11
CA SER A 151 -1.87 -19.95 14.45
C SER A 151 -1.58 -20.01 12.94
N SER A 152 -0.64 -20.87 12.52
CA SER A 152 -0.27 -21.08 11.12
C SER A 152 -1.36 -21.75 10.27
N MET A 153 -2.24 -22.54 10.90
CA MET A 153 -3.26 -23.35 10.22
C MET A 153 -4.67 -22.76 10.36
N PHE A 154 -4.88 -21.83 11.31
CA PHE A 154 -6.20 -21.30 11.62
C PHE A 154 -6.89 -20.68 10.40
N ALA A 155 -6.19 -19.86 9.62
CA ALA A 155 -6.77 -19.22 8.42
C ALA A 155 -7.23 -20.27 7.39
N LEU A 156 -6.44 -21.32 7.19
CA LEU A 156 -6.81 -22.43 6.30
C LEU A 156 -8.03 -23.18 6.83
N ALA A 157 -8.05 -23.54 8.12
CA ALA A 157 -9.17 -24.24 8.74
C ALA A 157 -10.47 -23.40 8.65
N PHE A 158 -10.37 -22.10 8.89
CA PHE A 158 -11.49 -21.17 8.77
C PHE A 158 -12.03 -21.11 7.34
N VAL A 159 -11.14 -20.99 6.35
CA VAL A 159 -11.53 -21.02 4.93
C VAL A 159 -12.19 -22.35 4.58
N ARG A 160 -11.61 -23.49 4.99
CA ARG A 160 -12.12 -24.82 4.71
C ARG A 160 -13.54 -25.02 5.27
N ALA A 161 -13.80 -24.50 6.48
CA ALA A 161 -15.10 -24.63 7.13
C ALA A 161 -16.21 -23.81 6.45
N ASN A 162 -15.88 -22.69 5.80
CA ASN A 162 -16.87 -21.75 5.29
C ASN A 162 -16.98 -21.69 3.75
N ARG A 163 -15.98 -22.17 2.99
CA ARG A 163 -15.89 -22.02 1.52
C ARG A 163 -17.05 -22.59 0.72
N ASN A 164 -17.78 -23.56 1.27
CA ASN A 164 -18.93 -24.18 0.61
C ASN A 164 -20.22 -23.38 0.80
N GLN A 165 -20.28 -22.50 1.80
CA GLN A 165 -21.47 -21.71 2.14
C GLN A 165 -21.37 -20.27 1.65
N PHE A 166 -20.16 -19.69 1.70
CA PHE A 166 -19.93 -18.29 1.36
C PHE A 166 -18.80 -18.16 0.35
N PRO A 167 -18.91 -17.25 -0.65
CA PRO A 167 -17.76 -16.81 -1.42
C PRO A 167 -16.72 -16.17 -0.51
N ILE A 168 -15.45 -16.56 -0.64
CA ILE A 168 -14.35 -16.07 0.20
C ILE A 168 -13.38 -15.25 -0.64
N TYR A 169 -13.07 -14.07 -0.14
CA TYR A 169 -12.12 -13.13 -0.71
C TYR A 169 -11.06 -12.75 0.30
N THR A 170 -9.87 -12.43 -0.18
CA THR A 170 -8.75 -11.95 0.64
C THR A 170 -7.93 -10.92 -0.11
N ASN A 171 -7.28 -9.96 0.56
CA ASN A 171 -6.28 -9.11 -0.08
C ASN A 171 -4.84 -9.65 0.07
N THR A 172 -4.65 -10.75 0.80
CA THR A 172 -3.34 -11.39 0.96
C THR A 172 -3.47 -12.89 0.78
N THR A 173 -2.65 -13.46 -0.09
CA THR A 173 -2.65 -14.89 -0.36
C THR A 173 -1.92 -15.66 0.74
N PHE A 174 -2.45 -16.82 1.10
CA PHE A 174 -1.82 -17.78 2.01
C PHE A 174 -2.05 -19.20 1.48
N GLN A 175 -1.36 -20.17 2.08
CA GLN A 175 -1.47 -21.57 1.67
C GLN A 175 -2.90 -22.10 1.82
N ILE A 176 -3.36 -22.81 0.79
CA ILE A 176 -4.70 -23.39 0.71
C ILE A 176 -4.64 -24.85 0.26
N ASP A 177 -5.75 -25.55 0.44
CA ASP A 177 -5.88 -26.96 0.05
C ASP A 177 -5.60 -27.18 -1.44
N THR A 178 -5.12 -28.37 -1.77
CA THR A 178 -4.94 -28.79 -3.16
C THR A 178 -6.26 -28.71 -3.93
N GLY A 179 -6.19 -28.27 -5.19
CA GLY A 179 -7.37 -28.05 -6.03
C GLY A 179 -8.09 -26.72 -5.80
N TRP A 180 -7.58 -25.84 -4.94
CA TRP A 180 -8.08 -24.48 -4.76
C TRP A 180 -7.01 -23.44 -5.08
N PHE A 181 -7.44 -22.29 -5.58
CA PHE A 181 -6.56 -21.23 -6.04
C PHE A 181 -7.09 -19.85 -5.64
N TRP A 182 -6.17 -18.95 -5.32
CA TRP A 182 -6.45 -17.52 -5.19
C TRP A 182 -6.36 -16.88 -6.57
N VAL A 183 -7.48 -16.39 -7.09
CA VAL A 183 -7.57 -15.74 -8.40
C VAL A 183 -7.78 -14.25 -8.20
N GLN A 184 -6.90 -13.41 -8.76
CA GLN A 184 -7.00 -11.95 -8.62
C GLN A 184 -8.27 -11.40 -9.29
N GLN A 185 -9.00 -10.57 -8.56
CA GLN A 185 -10.19 -9.84 -9.01
C GLN A 185 -10.13 -8.40 -8.49
N GLY A 186 -9.68 -7.48 -9.35
CA GLY A 186 -9.51 -6.06 -8.99
C GLY A 186 -8.41 -5.90 -7.94
N ILE A 187 -8.79 -5.50 -6.73
CA ILE A 187 -7.89 -5.27 -5.59
C ILE A 187 -7.75 -6.52 -4.69
N VAL A 188 -8.67 -7.47 -4.79
CA VAL A 188 -8.72 -8.65 -3.91
C VAL A 188 -8.55 -9.95 -4.70
N TYR A 189 -8.25 -11.03 -4.00
CA TYR A 189 -8.22 -12.39 -4.52
C TYR A 189 -9.51 -13.12 -4.15
N ARG A 190 -10.07 -13.86 -5.10
CA ARG A 190 -11.20 -14.78 -4.90
C ARG A 190 -10.68 -16.20 -4.73
N LEU A 191 -11.21 -16.91 -3.73
CA LEU A 191 -11.02 -18.35 -3.62
C LEU A 191 -11.82 -19.09 -4.69
N THR A 192 -11.14 -19.81 -5.58
CA THR A 192 -11.75 -20.49 -6.72
C THR A 192 -11.26 -21.94 -6.81
N PRO A 193 -12.17 -22.92 -6.95
CA PRO A 193 -11.77 -24.31 -7.14
C PRO A 193 -11.24 -24.52 -8.57
N GLN A 194 -10.40 -25.55 -8.76
CA GLN A 194 -9.67 -25.81 -10.00
C GLN A 194 -10.57 -25.93 -11.23
N ASP A 195 -11.75 -26.55 -11.08
CA ASP A 195 -12.74 -26.77 -12.13
C ASP A 195 -13.45 -25.49 -12.59
N LYS A 196 -13.38 -24.41 -11.79
CA LYS A 196 -14.01 -23.11 -12.06
C LYS A 196 -13.00 -22.01 -12.37
N LEU A 197 -11.74 -22.36 -12.61
CA LEU A 197 -10.74 -21.39 -13.01
C LEU A 197 -11.13 -20.72 -14.33
N PRO A 198 -11.12 -19.38 -14.41
CA PRO A 198 -11.45 -18.69 -15.64
C PRO A 198 -10.35 -18.90 -16.70
N SER A 199 -10.74 -18.85 -17.97
CA SER A 199 -9.76 -18.67 -19.05
C SER A 199 -9.05 -17.33 -18.91
N LEU A 200 -7.87 -17.19 -19.50
CA LEU A 200 -7.08 -15.96 -19.39
C LEU A 200 -7.80 -14.74 -19.99
N ASP A 201 -8.55 -14.92 -21.08
CA ASP A 201 -9.36 -13.85 -21.68
C ASP A 201 -10.55 -13.47 -20.80
N SER A 202 -11.21 -14.44 -20.17
CA SER A 202 -12.30 -14.17 -19.22
C SER A 202 -11.78 -13.48 -17.96
N PHE A 203 -10.62 -13.90 -17.46
CA PHE A 203 -9.93 -13.27 -16.35
C PHE A 203 -9.59 -11.80 -16.65
N LEU A 204 -9.06 -11.52 -17.84
CA LEU A 204 -8.75 -10.17 -18.29
C LEU A 204 -10.01 -9.31 -18.39
N ALA A 205 -11.06 -9.79 -19.05
CA ALA A 205 -12.31 -9.06 -19.24
C ALA A 205 -13.00 -8.75 -17.90
N GLN A 206 -13.00 -9.69 -16.96
CA GLN A 206 -13.54 -9.48 -15.61
C GLN A 206 -12.76 -8.39 -14.87
N ASN A 207 -11.43 -8.43 -14.93
CA ASN A 207 -10.60 -7.42 -14.29
C ASN A 207 -10.77 -6.04 -14.94
N ASP A 208 -10.75 -5.95 -16.27
CA ASP A 208 -10.96 -4.68 -16.98
C ASP A 208 -12.33 -4.07 -16.62
N THR A 209 -13.37 -4.89 -16.47
CA THR A 209 -14.69 -4.44 -16.01
C THR A 209 -14.63 -3.88 -14.59
N LEU A 210 -14.02 -4.61 -13.64
CA LEU A 210 -13.87 -4.15 -12.25
C LEU A 210 -13.09 -2.84 -12.18
N TRP A 211 -11.93 -2.78 -12.86
CA TRP A 211 -11.05 -1.62 -12.88
C TRP A 211 -11.69 -0.39 -13.54
N SER A 212 -12.59 -0.57 -14.51
CA SER A 212 -13.35 0.54 -15.10
C SER A 212 -14.40 1.15 -14.17
N GLY A 213 -14.85 0.38 -13.18
CA GLY A 213 -15.81 0.82 -12.16
C GLY A 213 -15.17 1.41 -10.91
N PHE A 214 -13.85 1.30 -10.77
CA PHE A 214 -13.12 1.85 -9.62
C PHE A 214 -12.87 3.36 -9.78
N HIS A 215 -12.77 4.02 -8.64
CA HIS A 215 -12.39 5.43 -8.57
C HIS A 215 -10.89 5.58 -8.84
N ASP A 216 -10.48 6.71 -9.41
CA ASP A 216 -9.05 7.01 -9.56
C ASP A 216 -8.49 7.53 -8.22
N PRO A 217 -7.59 6.78 -7.55
CA PRO A 217 -7.05 7.20 -6.26
C PRO A 217 -6.15 8.43 -6.35
N ARG A 218 -5.83 8.91 -7.55
CA ARG A 218 -5.08 10.15 -7.76
C ARG A 218 -5.97 11.37 -7.77
N GLU A 219 -7.29 11.22 -7.73
CA GLU A 219 -8.20 12.34 -7.52
C GLU A 219 -8.07 12.92 -6.10
N GLY A 220 -8.78 14.02 -5.84
CA GLY A 220 -8.75 14.66 -4.53
C GLY A 220 -7.38 15.22 -4.15
N ILE A 221 -6.95 14.98 -2.92
CA ILE A 221 -5.73 15.55 -2.35
C ILE A 221 -4.45 14.96 -2.95
N LEU A 222 -4.49 13.68 -3.35
CA LEU A 222 -3.34 12.98 -3.93
C LEU A 222 -2.93 13.54 -5.30
N SER A 223 -3.83 14.22 -6.01
CA SER A 223 -3.50 14.95 -7.25
C SER A 223 -2.53 16.12 -7.02
N ARG A 224 -2.61 16.77 -5.85
CA ARG A 224 -1.87 18.00 -5.53
C ARG A 224 -0.68 17.72 -4.62
N TYR A 225 -0.86 16.79 -3.70
CA TYR A 225 0.11 16.47 -2.67
C TYR A 225 0.05 14.99 -2.34
N HIS A 226 1.20 14.30 -2.46
CA HIS A 226 1.35 12.93 -1.99
C HIS A 226 1.29 12.91 -0.47
N HIS A 227 0.07 12.94 0.06
CA HIS A 227 -0.20 12.98 1.49
C HIS A 227 0.37 11.74 2.16
N LEU A 228 1.13 11.95 3.25
CA LEU A 228 1.97 10.90 3.83
C LEU A 228 1.18 9.65 4.21
N VAL A 229 0.00 9.80 4.78
CA VAL A 229 -0.84 8.66 5.17
C VAL A 229 -1.61 8.08 3.98
N LEU A 230 -2.09 8.93 3.06
CA LEU A 230 -2.94 8.48 1.97
C LEU A 230 -2.12 7.88 0.82
N SER A 231 -0.79 8.05 0.82
CA SER A 231 0.07 7.43 -0.18
C SER A 231 -0.06 5.91 -0.21
N ASP A 232 -0.43 5.27 0.91
CA ASP A 232 -0.65 3.82 0.97
C ASP A 232 -1.95 3.36 0.28
N VAL A 233 -2.88 4.29 0.01
CA VAL A 233 -4.03 4.01 -0.88
C VAL A 233 -3.52 3.71 -2.29
N LEU A 234 -2.57 4.51 -2.80
CA LEU A 234 -1.94 4.28 -4.11
C LEU A 234 -1.26 2.91 -4.17
N SER A 235 -0.61 2.51 -3.07
CA SER A 235 0.01 1.18 -2.94
C SER A 235 -1.00 0.06 -3.15
N THR A 236 -2.18 0.18 -2.55
CA THR A 236 -3.22 -0.86 -2.62
C THR A 236 -3.75 -1.04 -4.04
N TYR A 237 -3.97 0.05 -4.79
CA TYR A 237 -4.37 -0.04 -6.20
C TYR A 237 -3.22 -0.53 -7.10
N ALA A 238 -1.99 -0.08 -6.85
CA ALA A 238 -0.81 -0.51 -7.62
C ALA A 238 -0.56 -2.02 -7.45
N ASP A 239 -0.65 -2.54 -6.23
CA ASP A 239 -0.46 -3.97 -5.93
C ASP A 239 -1.51 -4.82 -6.66
N GLY A 240 -2.79 -4.41 -6.62
CA GLY A 240 -3.86 -5.07 -7.38
C GLY A 240 -3.58 -5.14 -8.88
N ARG A 241 -3.13 -4.04 -9.49
CA ARG A 241 -2.75 -4.00 -10.92
C ARG A 241 -1.57 -4.92 -11.21
N ILE A 242 -0.54 -4.90 -10.37
CA ILE A 242 0.64 -5.77 -10.50
C ILE A 242 0.25 -7.24 -10.40
N ALA A 243 -0.65 -7.60 -9.48
CA ALA A 243 -1.14 -8.97 -9.32
C ALA A 243 -1.85 -9.48 -10.58
N VAL A 244 -2.69 -8.64 -11.21
CA VAL A 244 -3.32 -8.97 -12.51
C VAL A 244 -2.26 -9.12 -13.59
N GLY A 245 -1.34 -8.15 -13.71
CA GLY A 245 -0.25 -8.17 -14.69
C GLY A 245 0.63 -9.42 -14.57
N LYS A 246 0.96 -9.85 -13.34
CA LYS A 246 1.75 -11.07 -13.09
C LYS A 246 1.04 -12.33 -13.58
N THR A 247 -0.28 -12.39 -13.45
CA THR A 247 -1.09 -13.51 -13.95
C THR A 247 -1.06 -13.53 -15.48
N LEU A 248 -1.25 -12.38 -16.13
CA LEU A 248 -1.20 -12.23 -17.58
C LEU A 248 0.19 -12.57 -18.15
N LEU A 249 1.25 -12.12 -17.49
CA LEU A 249 2.64 -12.40 -17.86
C LEU A 249 2.93 -13.90 -17.88
N ARG A 250 2.55 -14.61 -16.80
CA ARG A 250 2.69 -16.07 -16.72
C ARG A 250 1.87 -16.80 -17.77
N GLY A 251 0.73 -16.23 -18.15
CA GLY A 251 -0.14 -16.74 -19.22
C GLY A 251 0.28 -16.35 -20.64
N GLY A 252 1.40 -15.63 -20.81
CA GLY A 252 1.91 -15.22 -22.13
C GLY A 252 1.20 -14.03 -22.78
N LYS A 253 0.25 -13.37 -22.10
CA LYS A 253 -0.42 -12.15 -22.60
C LYS A 253 0.44 -10.91 -22.33
N LEU A 254 1.58 -10.84 -23.01
CA LEU A 254 2.63 -9.84 -22.74
C LEU A 254 2.14 -8.40 -22.89
N SER A 255 1.39 -8.08 -23.95
CA SER A 255 0.89 -6.72 -24.19
C SER A 255 -0.03 -6.24 -23.08
N ASP A 256 -0.96 -7.09 -22.63
CA ASP A 256 -1.87 -6.77 -21.54
C ASP A 256 -1.14 -6.68 -20.20
N ALA A 257 -0.20 -7.59 -19.92
CA ALA A 257 0.64 -7.52 -18.73
C ALA A 257 1.38 -6.18 -18.65
N LYS A 258 2.03 -5.75 -19.76
CA LYS A 258 2.71 -4.45 -19.86
C LYS A 258 1.75 -3.28 -19.60
N ARG A 259 0.50 -3.33 -20.09
CA ARG A 259 -0.53 -2.31 -19.81
C ARG A 259 -0.78 -2.20 -18.31
N TYR A 260 -1.06 -3.31 -17.65
CA TYR A 260 -1.31 -3.35 -16.20
C TYR A 260 -0.11 -2.85 -15.37
N PHE A 261 1.12 -3.20 -15.73
CA PHE A 261 2.31 -2.70 -15.03
C PHE A 261 2.50 -1.18 -15.24
N ARG A 262 2.27 -0.66 -16.45
CA ARG A 262 2.35 0.79 -16.70
C ARG A 262 1.28 1.56 -15.93
N GLU A 263 0.07 1.02 -15.86
CA GLU A 263 -1.02 1.60 -15.05
C GLU A 263 -0.66 1.60 -13.56
N ALA A 264 -0.09 0.50 -13.04
CA ALA A 264 0.41 0.44 -11.66
C ALA A 264 1.48 1.50 -11.37
N ILE A 265 2.49 1.63 -12.25
CA ILE A 265 3.54 2.64 -12.15
C ILE A 265 2.94 4.06 -12.18
N SER A 266 1.86 4.27 -12.94
CA SER A 266 1.20 5.58 -13.05
C SER A 266 0.55 6.07 -11.74
N TYR A 267 0.33 5.18 -10.76
CA TYR A 267 -0.09 5.58 -9.41
C TYR A 267 1.04 6.18 -8.59
N ARG A 268 2.31 5.97 -8.97
CA ARG A 268 3.49 6.51 -8.27
C ARG A 268 3.51 6.15 -6.78
N SER A 269 3.14 4.91 -6.47
CA SER A 269 3.26 4.36 -5.13
C SER A 269 4.74 4.30 -4.73
N ASP A 270 5.05 4.61 -3.46
CA ASP A 270 6.40 4.54 -2.94
C ASP A 270 6.97 3.12 -2.87
N ILE A 271 6.11 2.10 -2.82
CA ILE A 271 6.51 0.69 -2.61
C ILE A 271 6.42 -0.08 -3.93
N GLU A 272 5.26 -0.02 -4.58
CA GLU A 272 4.94 -0.85 -5.74
C GLU A 272 5.52 -0.30 -7.05
N GLU A 273 6.05 0.93 -7.10
CA GLU A 273 6.68 1.46 -8.31
C GLU A 273 7.90 0.62 -8.74
N GLN A 274 8.70 0.16 -7.76
CA GLN A 274 9.84 -0.73 -8.02
C GLN A 274 9.40 -2.07 -8.63
N ASP A 275 8.38 -2.71 -8.03
CA ASP A 275 7.82 -3.97 -8.55
C ASP A 275 7.21 -3.77 -9.93
N GLY A 276 6.45 -2.69 -10.14
CA GLY A 276 5.87 -2.33 -11.43
C GLY A 276 6.94 -2.25 -12.54
N TYR A 277 8.04 -1.54 -12.30
CA TYR A 277 9.15 -1.49 -13.26
C TYR A 277 9.88 -2.84 -13.42
N THR A 278 10.02 -3.62 -12.35
CA THR A 278 10.66 -4.94 -12.40
C THR A 278 9.86 -5.88 -13.31
N TYR A 279 8.54 -5.97 -13.13
CA TYR A 279 7.71 -6.82 -13.97
C TYR A 279 7.50 -6.26 -15.38
N LEU A 280 7.53 -4.93 -15.56
CA LEU A 280 7.60 -4.34 -16.89
C LEU A 280 8.89 -4.77 -17.61
N GLY A 281 10.04 -4.69 -16.95
CA GLY A 281 11.33 -5.13 -17.50
C GLY A 281 11.34 -6.61 -17.86
N LEU A 282 10.79 -7.47 -17.00
CA LEU A 282 10.59 -8.89 -17.31
C LEU A 282 9.70 -9.09 -18.54
N SER A 283 8.61 -8.33 -18.65
CA SER A 283 7.71 -8.41 -19.80
C SER A 283 8.35 -7.96 -21.11
N GLU A 284 9.21 -6.93 -21.06
CA GLU A 284 10.01 -6.51 -22.22
C GLU A 284 11.07 -7.56 -22.59
N LEU A 285 11.70 -8.19 -21.58
CA LEU A 285 12.66 -9.28 -21.79
C LEU A 285 12.01 -10.50 -22.47
N PHE A 286 10.81 -10.90 -22.04
CA PHE A 286 10.04 -11.98 -22.69
C PHE A 286 9.62 -11.64 -24.12
N ASP A 287 9.53 -10.35 -24.46
CA ASP A 287 9.26 -9.85 -25.81
C ASP A 287 10.56 -9.58 -26.61
N HIS A 288 11.70 -10.06 -26.11
CA HIS A 288 13.04 -9.86 -26.68
C HIS A 288 13.48 -8.39 -26.88
N ARG A 289 12.87 -7.47 -26.14
CA ARG A 289 13.20 -6.04 -26.15
C ARG A 289 14.24 -5.71 -25.09
N CYS A 290 15.50 -6.01 -25.40
CA CYS A 290 16.60 -5.97 -24.44
C CYS A 290 16.83 -4.56 -23.86
N ASP A 291 16.82 -3.53 -24.70
CA ASP A 291 17.13 -2.15 -24.28
C ASP A 291 16.02 -1.61 -23.37
N GLU A 292 14.75 -1.87 -23.71
CA GLU A 292 13.60 -1.51 -22.90
C GLU A 292 13.57 -2.26 -21.56
N ALA A 293 13.95 -3.54 -21.56
CA ALA A 293 14.08 -4.33 -20.33
C ALA A 293 15.15 -3.72 -19.41
N ILE A 294 16.34 -3.41 -19.94
CA ILE A 294 17.42 -2.77 -19.19
C ILE A 294 16.99 -1.40 -18.65
N ALA A 295 16.32 -0.59 -19.47
CA ALA A 295 15.83 0.71 -19.05
C ALA A 295 14.78 0.60 -17.93
N ALA A 296 13.88 -0.39 -18.01
CA ALA A 296 12.89 -0.65 -16.97
C ALA A 296 13.55 -1.10 -15.66
N PHE A 297 14.51 -2.04 -15.70
CA PHE A 297 15.21 -2.46 -14.49
C PHE A 297 16.03 -1.32 -13.86
N ALA A 298 16.65 -0.46 -14.66
CA ALA A 298 17.34 0.72 -14.16
C ALA A 298 16.39 1.66 -13.40
N LYS A 299 15.15 1.83 -13.87
CA LYS A 299 14.09 2.58 -13.17
C LYS A 299 13.63 1.87 -11.90
N ALA A 300 13.45 0.55 -11.94
CA ALA A 300 13.12 -0.26 -10.76
C ALA A 300 14.17 -0.06 -9.65
N ARG A 301 15.46 -0.10 -10.01
CA ARG A 301 16.56 0.10 -9.07
C ARG A 301 16.57 1.51 -8.49
N ALA A 302 16.26 2.53 -9.29
CA ALA A 302 16.17 3.91 -8.83
C ALA A 302 14.97 4.14 -7.88
N ALA A 303 13.89 3.39 -8.05
CA ALA A 303 12.71 3.41 -7.17
C ALA A 303 12.90 2.56 -5.90
N SER A 304 13.88 1.66 -5.87
CA SER A 304 14.10 0.75 -4.74
C SER A 304 14.61 1.48 -3.49
N LEU A 305 13.92 1.27 -2.36
CA LEU A 305 14.32 1.83 -1.06
C LEU A 305 15.49 1.07 -0.42
N VAL A 306 15.67 -0.20 -0.79
CA VAL A 306 16.73 -1.10 -0.32
C VAL A 306 17.29 -1.90 -1.50
N PRO A 307 18.51 -2.45 -1.41
CA PRO A 307 19.00 -3.36 -2.44
C PRO A 307 18.07 -4.56 -2.62
N ASP A 308 17.59 -4.77 -3.85
CA ASP A 308 16.75 -5.92 -4.20
C ASP A 308 17.61 -6.98 -4.91
N THR A 309 17.74 -8.14 -4.26
CA THR A 309 18.49 -9.31 -4.75
C THR A 309 17.89 -9.87 -6.04
N THR A 310 16.56 -9.96 -6.12
CA THR A 310 15.83 -10.51 -7.27
C THR A 310 15.98 -9.62 -8.50
N LEU A 311 15.84 -8.30 -8.33
CA LEU A 311 16.06 -7.33 -9.40
C LEU A 311 17.50 -7.40 -9.92
N THR A 312 18.48 -7.48 -9.02
CA THR A 312 19.91 -7.57 -9.38
C THR A 312 20.19 -8.83 -10.21
N PHE A 313 19.57 -9.96 -9.84
CA PHE A 313 19.65 -11.20 -10.62
C PHE A 313 19.05 -11.02 -12.03
N TYR A 314 17.85 -10.45 -12.15
CA TYR A 314 17.21 -10.24 -13.45
C TYR A 314 18.00 -9.30 -14.35
N GLU A 315 18.57 -8.22 -13.81
CA GLU A 315 19.49 -7.35 -14.57
C GLU A 315 20.70 -8.15 -15.09
N GLY A 316 21.37 -8.92 -14.22
CA GLY A 316 22.55 -9.71 -14.59
C GLY A 316 22.26 -10.73 -15.70
N VAL A 317 21.16 -11.48 -15.58
CA VAL A 317 20.68 -12.42 -16.60
C VAL A 317 20.36 -11.70 -17.90
N THR A 318 19.72 -10.53 -17.84
CA THR A 318 19.38 -9.72 -19.03
C THR A 318 20.62 -9.26 -19.79
N TYR A 319 21.64 -8.76 -19.08
CA TYR A 319 22.90 -8.38 -19.70
C TYR A 319 23.64 -9.57 -20.32
N ARG A 320 23.59 -10.75 -19.69
CA ARG A 320 24.22 -11.99 -20.19
C ARG A 320 23.52 -12.50 -21.44
N ASP A 321 22.21 -12.69 -21.34
CA ASP A 321 21.45 -13.50 -22.28
C ASP A 321 20.83 -12.67 -23.40
N CYS A 322 20.48 -11.41 -23.12
CA CYS A 322 19.84 -10.50 -24.08
C CYS A 322 20.87 -9.54 -24.70
N ALA A 323 21.49 -8.67 -23.89
CA ALA A 323 22.40 -7.63 -24.38
C ALA A 323 23.83 -8.14 -24.69
N LYS A 324 24.14 -9.39 -24.37
CA LYS A 324 25.44 -10.04 -24.57
C LYS A 324 26.65 -9.27 -23.99
N ASN A 325 26.42 -8.49 -22.92
CA ASN A 325 27.48 -7.79 -22.19
C ASN A 325 27.95 -8.65 -21.00
N ILE A 326 28.93 -9.50 -21.25
CA ILE A 326 29.45 -10.48 -20.28
C ILE A 326 30.09 -9.80 -19.07
N GLN A 327 30.83 -8.71 -19.27
CA GLN A 327 31.49 -7.99 -18.18
C GLN A 327 30.47 -7.43 -17.19
N LYS A 328 29.42 -6.76 -17.70
CA LYS A 328 28.39 -6.18 -16.84
C LYS A 328 27.53 -7.25 -16.18
N ALA A 329 27.24 -8.34 -16.90
CA ALA A 329 26.53 -9.47 -16.35
C ALA A 329 27.28 -10.09 -15.16
N GLN A 330 28.58 -10.31 -15.30
CA GLN A 330 29.40 -10.90 -14.24
C GLN A 330 29.45 -9.99 -13.01
N GLU A 331 29.63 -8.68 -13.18
CA GLU A 331 29.58 -7.70 -12.09
C GLU A 331 28.25 -7.78 -11.29
N LEU A 332 27.12 -7.87 -12.00
CA LEU A 332 25.79 -7.92 -11.38
C LEU A 332 25.52 -9.28 -10.70
N LEU A 333 25.96 -10.38 -11.29
CA LEU A 333 25.79 -11.72 -10.71
C LEU A 333 26.68 -11.91 -9.48
N ASP A 334 27.91 -11.38 -9.48
CA ASP A 334 28.78 -11.37 -8.28
C ASP A 334 28.16 -10.52 -7.16
N ARG A 335 27.53 -9.40 -7.52
CA ARG A 335 26.78 -8.57 -6.56
C ARG A 335 25.57 -9.32 -6.00
N TYR A 336 24.83 -10.04 -6.84
CA TYR A 336 23.71 -10.88 -6.43
C TYR A 336 24.14 -11.90 -5.36
N GLU A 337 25.24 -12.63 -5.59
CA GLU A 337 25.75 -13.62 -4.63
C GLU A 337 26.10 -12.98 -3.28
N LYS A 338 26.75 -11.80 -3.29
CA LYS A 338 27.05 -11.05 -2.06
C LYS A 338 25.79 -10.62 -1.31
N LEU A 339 24.78 -10.11 -2.02
CA LEU A 339 23.52 -9.68 -1.42
C LEU A 339 22.78 -10.88 -0.80
N ARG A 340 22.70 -11.99 -1.54
CA ARG A 340 22.09 -13.24 -1.08
C ARG A 340 22.75 -13.75 0.21
N ALA A 341 24.08 -13.83 0.24
CA ALA A 341 24.81 -14.26 1.42
C ALA A 341 24.55 -13.36 2.64
N SER A 342 24.43 -12.04 2.44
CA SER A 342 24.12 -11.11 3.54
C SER A 342 22.70 -11.27 4.09
N GLN A 343 21.74 -11.64 3.25
CA GLN A 343 20.35 -11.87 3.66
C GLN A 343 20.22 -13.15 4.49
N ASP A 344 20.90 -14.23 4.08
CA ASP A 344 20.90 -15.49 4.81
C ASP A 344 21.50 -15.36 6.23
N ILE A 345 22.49 -14.47 6.42
CA ILE A 345 23.09 -14.18 7.74
C ILE A 345 22.14 -13.37 8.63
N SER A 346 21.29 -12.51 8.06
CA SER A 346 20.34 -11.68 8.83
C SER A 346 19.09 -12.42 9.32
N LEU A 347 18.86 -13.63 8.81
CA LEU A 347 17.73 -14.50 9.15
C LEU A 347 18.10 -15.63 10.14
N GLN A 348 19.39 -15.73 10.50
CA GLN A 348 19.91 -16.54 11.60
C GLN A 348 20.05 -15.68 12.85
#